data_AF-A0A351J1V5-F1
#
_entry.id   AF-A0A351J1V5-F1
#
_cell.length_a   1.000
_cell.length_b   1.000
_cell.length_c   1.000
_cell.angle_alpha   90.00
_cell.angle_beta   90.00
_cell.angle_gamma   90.00
#
_symmetry.space_group_name_H-M   'P 1'
#
loop_
_entity.id
_entity.type
_entity.pdbx_description
1 polymer ?
#
loop_
_entity_poly.entity_id
_entity_poly.type
_entity_poly.pdbx_seq_one_letter_code
_entity_poly.pdbx_strand_id
1 'polypeptide(L)'
;MVTGTISGTGSKIGGLVGQFESTVSTSAVVKCCFRGHVEGEGDVGGIYGYGSASMIDCYTTGTVVGTGVSKLASSNDYTNKRCTGQMIGRLYVMSKNDDASFVIKNCYSTAVAAAKCDNVFKCALIGFVTAPNEKYGRSVEYTLDKNTLFAVSDENGIYVTLVTAFDLLYESTLQGFDFSLVWKMGESGPVFKWE
;
A
#
# COMPACT_ATOMS: atom_id res chain seq x y z
N MET A 1 3.38 -11.60 -10.86
CA MET A 1 4.42 -10.55 -10.88
C MET A 1 4.11 -9.59 -12.01
N VAL A 2 4.20 -8.29 -11.78
CA VAL A 2 4.22 -7.27 -12.82
C VAL A 2 5.55 -6.53 -12.78
N THR A 3 6.13 -6.29 -13.95
CA THR A 3 7.31 -5.45 -14.11
C THR A 3 7.09 -4.40 -15.20
N GLY A 4 7.85 -3.31 -15.16
CA GLY A 4 7.82 -2.26 -16.19
C GLY A 4 7.29 -0.91 -15.70
N THR A 5 7.07 0.01 -16.64
CA THR A 5 6.67 1.38 -16.37
C THR A 5 5.17 1.55 -16.63
N ILE A 6 4.46 2.10 -15.65
CA ILE A 6 3.03 2.41 -15.70
C ILE A 6 2.89 3.90 -15.41
N SER A 7 2.27 4.62 -16.35
CA SER A 7 2.00 6.05 -16.22
C SER A 7 0.55 6.34 -16.57
N GLY A 8 -0.12 7.19 -15.80
CA GLY A 8 -1.47 7.62 -16.14
C GLY A 8 -1.80 9.00 -15.58
N THR A 9 -2.63 9.75 -16.33
CA THR A 9 -3.19 11.04 -15.90
C THR A 9 -4.48 10.87 -15.10
N GLY A 10 -4.88 9.64 -14.83
CA GLY A 10 -6.10 9.30 -14.09
C GLY A 10 -5.97 9.50 -12.58
N SER A 11 -7.11 9.42 -11.90
CA SER A 11 -7.21 9.62 -10.45
C SER A 11 -6.88 8.39 -9.60
N LYS A 12 -6.75 7.19 -10.20
CA LYS A 12 -6.56 5.93 -9.48
C LYS A 12 -5.61 5.02 -10.27
N ILE A 13 -4.33 5.01 -9.91
CA ILE A 13 -3.27 4.33 -10.65
C ILE A 13 -2.59 3.30 -9.74
N GLY A 14 -2.56 2.04 -10.19
CA GLY A 14 -1.92 0.94 -9.48
C GLY A 14 -0.95 0.18 -10.36
N GLY A 15 0.12 -0.35 -9.78
CA GLY A 15 1.04 -1.23 -10.52
C GLY A 15 0.40 -2.53 -10.99
N LEU A 16 -0.67 -2.99 -10.31
CA LEU A 16 -1.49 -4.13 -10.72
C LEU A 16 -2.95 -3.72 -10.99
N VAL A 17 -3.55 -2.90 -10.12
CA VAL A 17 -4.98 -2.57 -10.20
C VAL A 17 -5.20 -1.07 -10.00
N GLY A 18 -5.80 -0.37 -10.96
CA GLY A 18 -6.14 1.05 -10.80
C GLY A 18 -7.12 1.29 -9.65
N GLN A 19 -8.26 0.61 -9.69
CA GLN A 19 -9.36 0.74 -8.73
C GLN A 19 -9.91 -0.63 -8.34
N PHE A 20 -10.04 -0.88 -7.05
CA PHE A 20 -10.63 -2.10 -6.49
C PHE A 20 -11.77 -1.71 -5.53
N GLU A 21 -12.99 -1.56 -6.07
CA GLU A 21 -14.18 -1.36 -5.26
C GLU A 21 -14.97 -2.65 -5.15
N SER A 22 -15.10 -3.17 -3.93
CA SER A 22 -15.95 -4.31 -3.65
C SER A 22 -16.97 -3.96 -2.58
N THR A 23 -18.20 -4.43 -2.81
CA THR A 23 -19.30 -4.40 -1.82
C THR A 23 -19.25 -5.57 -0.85
N VAL A 24 -18.31 -6.50 -1.03
CA VAL A 24 -18.16 -7.71 -0.23
C VAL A 24 -16.86 -7.62 0.58
N SER A 25 -16.96 -7.81 1.90
CA SER A 25 -15.83 -7.71 2.84
C SER A 25 -14.73 -8.78 2.63
N THR A 26 -14.97 -9.80 1.81
CA THR A 26 -14.02 -10.91 1.58
C THR A 26 -13.09 -10.72 0.38
N SER A 27 -13.17 -9.58 -0.31
CA SER A 27 -12.32 -9.35 -1.49
C SER A 27 -10.87 -9.08 -1.09
N ALA A 28 -9.93 -9.74 -1.78
CA ALA A 28 -8.50 -9.62 -1.47
C ALA A 28 -7.60 -9.67 -2.70
N VAL A 29 -6.48 -8.95 -2.65
CA VAL A 29 -5.32 -9.11 -3.51
C VAL A 29 -4.34 -10.03 -2.79
N VAL A 30 -4.02 -11.17 -3.41
CA VAL A 30 -3.26 -12.25 -2.75
C VAL A 30 -2.05 -12.65 -3.58
N LYS A 31 -0.89 -12.85 -2.95
CA LYS A 31 0.32 -13.42 -3.58
C LYS A 31 0.77 -12.66 -4.83
N CYS A 32 0.77 -11.34 -4.72
CA CYS A 32 1.05 -10.42 -5.82
C CYS A 32 2.30 -9.57 -5.57
N CYS A 33 3.06 -9.29 -6.62
CA CYS A 33 4.22 -8.42 -6.52
C CYS A 33 4.39 -7.49 -7.73
N PHE A 34 4.90 -6.29 -7.45
CA PHE A 34 5.22 -5.27 -8.44
C PHE A 34 6.69 -4.83 -8.33
N ARG A 35 7.41 -4.88 -9.47
CA ARG A 35 8.79 -4.43 -9.62
C ARG A 35 8.91 -3.52 -10.83
N GLY A 36 8.74 -2.22 -10.65
CA GLY A 36 8.69 -1.29 -11.78
C GLY A 36 8.58 0.17 -11.36
N HIS A 37 8.11 1.03 -12.26
CA HIS A 37 7.85 2.44 -11.97
C HIS A 37 6.37 2.74 -12.16
N VAL A 38 5.71 3.30 -11.16
CA VAL A 38 4.34 3.82 -11.27
C VAL A 38 4.36 5.32 -11.10
N GLU A 39 3.79 6.04 -12.05
CA GLU A 39 3.61 7.49 -11.98
C GLU A 39 2.15 7.88 -12.26
N GLY A 40 1.58 8.71 -11.38
CA GLY A 40 0.19 9.13 -11.53
C GLY A 40 -0.14 10.46 -10.88
N GLU A 41 -1.22 11.08 -11.36
CA GLU A 41 -1.69 12.36 -10.85
C GLU A 41 -2.56 12.22 -9.60
N GLY A 42 -3.25 11.08 -9.44
CA GLY A 42 -4.29 10.76 -8.46
C GLY A 42 -3.86 10.07 -7.17
N ASP A 43 -4.66 9.08 -6.75
CA ASP A 43 -4.31 8.03 -5.80
C ASP A 43 -3.41 7.01 -6.50
N VAL A 44 -2.14 6.94 -6.09
CA VAL A 44 -1.11 6.14 -6.74
C VAL A 44 -0.59 5.09 -5.76
N GLY A 45 -0.64 3.81 -6.17
CA GLY A 45 -0.15 2.66 -5.41
C GLY A 45 0.74 1.73 -6.23
N GLY A 46 1.73 1.10 -5.60
CA GLY A 46 2.55 0.09 -6.28
C GLY A 46 1.79 -1.21 -6.57
N ILE A 47 0.78 -1.55 -5.76
CA ILE A 47 -0.14 -2.67 -6.05
C ILE A 47 -1.47 -2.13 -6.55
N TYR A 48 -2.19 -1.31 -5.76
CA TYR A 48 -3.42 -0.68 -6.23
C TYR A 48 -3.59 0.78 -5.83
N GLY A 49 -4.18 1.57 -6.74
CA GLY A 49 -4.34 3.01 -6.58
C GLY A 49 -5.39 3.37 -5.54
N TYR A 50 -6.60 2.83 -5.69
CA TYR A 50 -7.72 3.07 -4.78
C TYR A 50 -8.50 1.78 -4.56
N GLY A 51 -8.90 1.47 -3.33
CA GLY A 51 -9.83 0.36 -3.13
C GLY A 51 -10.17 0.00 -1.71
N SER A 52 -10.96 -1.06 -1.54
CA SER A 52 -11.45 -1.58 -0.26
C SER A 52 -11.01 -3.02 0.05
N ALA A 53 -10.20 -3.64 -0.81
CA ALA A 53 -9.86 -5.06 -0.73
C ALA A 53 -8.59 -5.36 0.06
N SER A 54 -8.69 -6.35 0.96
CA SER A 54 -7.60 -6.87 1.78
C SER A 54 -6.36 -7.21 0.94
N MET A 55 -5.18 -7.18 1.56
CA MET A 55 -3.92 -7.50 0.91
C MET A 55 -3.19 -8.58 1.69
N ILE A 56 -2.88 -9.70 1.05
CA ILE A 56 -2.31 -10.87 1.72
C ILE A 56 -1.11 -11.37 0.92
N ASP A 57 0.01 -11.55 1.60
CA ASP A 57 1.26 -12.04 1.00
C ASP A 57 1.67 -11.25 -0.25
N CYS A 58 1.69 -9.92 -0.18
CA CYS A 58 2.05 -9.07 -1.32
C CYS A 58 3.29 -8.25 -1.03
N TYR A 59 4.03 -7.85 -2.07
CA TYR A 59 5.13 -6.93 -1.87
C TYR A 59 5.44 -6.06 -3.07
N THR A 60 6.12 -4.95 -2.84
CA THR A 60 6.59 -4.08 -3.92
C THR A 60 7.99 -3.55 -3.67
N THR A 61 8.77 -3.51 -4.74
CA THR A 61 10.12 -2.92 -4.76
C THR A 61 10.22 -1.78 -5.78
N GLY A 62 9.12 -1.50 -6.47
CA GLY A 62 9.07 -0.52 -7.55
C GLY A 62 8.96 0.92 -7.06
N THR A 63 9.43 1.89 -7.82
CA THR A 63 9.27 3.31 -7.47
C THR A 63 7.82 3.75 -7.71
N VAL A 64 7.24 4.48 -6.76
CA VAL A 64 5.87 5.02 -6.87
C VAL A 64 5.92 6.54 -6.74
N VAL A 65 5.43 7.24 -7.75
CA VAL A 65 5.53 8.70 -7.86
C VAL A 65 4.15 9.33 -8.06
N GLY A 66 3.72 10.11 -7.07
CA GLY A 66 2.58 11.01 -7.21
C GLY A 66 3.02 12.34 -7.83
N THR A 67 2.54 12.67 -9.01
CA THR A 67 2.84 13.99 -9.63
C THR A 67 1.92 15.09 -9.10
N GLY A 68 0.72 14.71 -8.65
CA GLY A 68 -0.23 15.57 -7.97
C GLY A 68 -0.46 16.90 -8.68
N VAL A 69 -0.66 16.92 -10.01
CA VAL A 69 -0.89 18.16 -10.75
C VAL A 69 -2.06 18.91 -10.12
N SER A 70 -1.72 20.06 -9.54
CA SER A 70 -2.58 20.83 -8.65
C SER A 70 -3.80 21.34 -9.40
N LYS A 71 -4.97 20.73 -9.18
CA LYS A 71 -6.25 21.38 -9.47
C LYS A 71 -7.20 21.47 -8.28
N LEU A 72 -6.80 20.98 -7.11
CA LEU A 72 -7.44 21.35 -5.86
C LEU A 72 -6.48 22.22 -5.04
N ALA A 73 -6.62 23.52 -5.23
CA ALA A 73 -6.22 24.48 -4.23
C ALA A 73 -7.12 24.26 -2.99
N SER A 74 -6.49 24.15 -1.82
CA SER A 74 -7.12 24.38 -0.51
C SER A 74 -8.56 23.85 -0.32
N SER A 75 -8.72 22.57 -0.07
CA SER A 75 -9.89 22.12 0.70
C SER A 75 -9.41 21.32 1.91
N ASN A 76 -9.91 21.68 3.09
CA ASN A 76 -9.75 20.90 4.33
C ASN A 76 -10.57 19.60 4.29
N ASP A 77 -10.90 19.12 3.09
CA ASP A 77 -11.76 17.99 2.82
C ASP A 77 -10.87 16.76 2.64
N TYR A 78 -10.86 15.90 3.66
CA TYR A 78 -10.01 14.71 3.72
C TYR A 78 -10.30 13.71 2.60
N THR A 79 -11.50 13.77 2.00
CA THR A 79 -11.93 12.92 0.90
C THR A 79 -11.27 13.28 -0.45
N ASN A 80 -10.71 14.49 -0.55
CA ASN A 80 -10.22 15.08 -1.80
C ASN A 80 -8.68 15.18 -1.90
N LYS A 81 -7.94 14.63 -0.92
CA LYS A 81 -6.47 14.60 -0.89
C LYS A 81 -5.90 13.54 -1.81
N ARG A 82 -4.89 13.86 -2.62
CA ARG A 82 -4.24 12.85 -3.47
C ARG A 82 -3.16 12.10 -2.69
N CYS A 83 -3.15 10.77 -2.83
CA CYS A 83 -2.40 9.90 -1.94
C CYS A 83 -1.42 9.04 -2.73
N THR A 84 -0.15 9.05 -2.33
CA THR A 84 0.88 8.16 -2.88
C THR A 84 1.34 7.22 -1.79
N GLY A 85 0.89 5.97 -1.88
CA GLY A 85 1.36 4.91 -1.00
C GLY A 85 2.17 3.89 -1.80
N GLN A 86 3.21 3.34 -1.21
CA GLN A 86 4.05 2.41 -1.95
C GLN A 86 3.31 1.13 -2.35
N MET A 87 2.39 0.61 -1.53
CA MET A 87 1.55 -0.54 -1.90
C MET A 87 0.17 -0.09 -2.31
N ILE A 88 -0.46 0.76 -1.49
CA ILE A 88 -1.85 1.22 -1.65
C ILE A 88 -1.88 2.73 -1.69
N GLY A 89 -2.40 3.33 -2.76
CA GLY A 89 -2.59 4.79 -2.84
C GLY A 89 -3.60 5.27 -1.79
N ARG A 90 -4.84 4.81 -1.89
CA ARG A 90 -5.90 5.07 -0.92
C ARG A 90 -6.70 3.81 -0.60
N LEU A 91 -6.88 3.57 0.69
CA LEU A 91 -7.71 2.52 1.24
C LEU A 91 -9.05 3.10 1.72
N TYR A 92 -10.15 2.57 1.20
CA TYR A 92 -11.51 2.86 1.65
C TYR A 92 -12.05 1.69 2.46
N VAL A 93 -12.18 1.86 3.78
CA VAL A 93 -12.74 0.86 4.70
C VAL A 93 -14.25 1.05 4.75
N MET A 94 -14.99 0.02 4.34
CA MET A 94 -16.39 0.16 3.93
C MET A 94 -17.44 0.25 5.05
N SER A 95 -17.14 0.09 6.35
CA SER A 95 -18.22 -0.16 7.32
C SER A 95 -18.40 0.87 8.44
N LYS A 96 -19.68 1.15 8.70
CA LYS A 96 -20.26 1.83 9.87
C LYS A 96 -20.52 0.88 11.04
N ASN A 97 -20.40 -0.43 10.84
CA ASN A 97 -20.61 -1.50 11.83
C ASN A 97 -19.39 -2.43 11.82
N ASP A 98 -18.97 -2.94 12.97
CA ASP A 98 -17.67 -3.58 13.26
C ASP A 98 -17.24 -4.82 12.40
N ASP A 99 -17.89 -5.11 11.28
CA ASP A 99 -17.66 -6.27 10.40
C ASP A 99 -16.79 -5.98 9.14
N ALA A 100 -16.33 -4.74 8.91
CA ALA A 100 -15.32 -4.50 7.86
C ALA A 100 -13.92 -4.91 8.35
N SER A 101 -13.65 -6.21 8.32
CA SER A 101 -12.32 -6.77 8.51
C SER A 101 -11.49 -6.62 7.23
N PHE A 102 -11.06 -5.39 6.94
CA PHE A 102 -9.97 -5.22 5.99
C PHE A 102 -8.66 -5.68 6.64
N VAL A 103 -7.91 -6.54 5.95
CA VAL A 103 -6.69 -7.17 6.46
C VAL A 103 -5.53 -6.86 5.52
N ILE A 104 -4.42 -6.35 6.08
CA ILE A 104 -3.11 -6.37 5.41
C ILE A 104 -2.21 -7.31 6.19
N LYS A 105 -1.88 -8.44 5.57
CA LYS A 105 -1.13 -9.51 6.21
C LYS A 105 0.07 -9.91 5.36
N ASN A 106 1.21 -10.05 6.01
CA ASN A 106 2.46 -10.50 5.39
C ASN A 106 2.83 -9.66 4.16
N CYS A 107 2.66 -8.35 4.28
CA CYS A 107 2.90 -7.41 3.19
C CYS A 107 4.03 -6.47 3.55
N TYR A 108 4.89 -6.19 2.58
CA TYR A 108 6.01 -5.26 2.78
C TYR A 108 6.30 -4.44 1.52
N SER A 109 6.97 -3.32 1.72
CA SER A 109 7.46 -2.48 0.64
C SER A 109 8.88 -2.01 0.90
N THR A 110 9.73 -2.17 -0.11
CA THR A 110 11.06 -1.54 -0.19
C THR A 110 11.10 -0.42 -1.23
N ALA A 111 9.95 -0.10 -1.82
CA ALA A 111 9.81 0.98 -2.78
C ALA A 111 10.28 2.33 -2.22
N VAL A 112 10.49 3.29 -3.13
CA VAL A 112 10.60 4.71 -2.78
C VAL A 112 9.28 5.37 -3.15
N ALA A 113 8.64 6.01 -2.17
CA ALA A 113 7.49 6.89 -2.43
C ALA A 113 8.03 8.30 -2.64
N ALA A 114 7.83 8.82 -3.85
CA ALA A 114 8.12 10.21 -4.17
C ALA A 114 6.83 10.95 -4.48
N ALA A 115 6.81 12.26 -4.24
CA ALA A 115 5.81 13.12 -4.86
C ALA A 115 6.46 14.39 -5.37
N LYS A 116 5.97 14.87 -6.51
CA LYS A 116 6.48 16.05 -7.20
C LYS A 116 5.81 17.35 -6.72
N CYS A 117 4.94 17.32 -5.71
CA CYS A 117 4.31 18.51 -5.12
C CYS A 117 4.03 18.38 -3.61
N ASP A 118 3.81 19.53 -2.96
CA ASP A 118 3.77 19.68 -1.50
C ASP A 118 2.48 19.17 -0.83
N ASN A 119 1.42 18.90 -1.61
CA ASN A 119 0.10 18.52 -1.10
C ASN A 119 -0.25 17.02 -1.32
N VAL A 120 0.76 16.17 -1.53
CA VAL A 120 0.57 14.72 -1.68
C VAL A 120 1.00 14.01 -0.40
N PHE A 121 0.08 13.22 0.16
CA PHE A 121 0.40 12.33 1.28
C PHE A 121 1.29 11.20 0.79
N LYS A 122 2.46 11.03 1.42
CA LYS A 122 3.45 10.00 1.09
C LYS A 122 3.51 9.01 2.24
N CYS A 123 3.29 7.73 1.94
CA CYS A 123 3.45 6.68 2.94
C CYS A 123 4.14 5.46 2.33
N ALA A 124 4.98 4.78 3.12
CA ALA A 124 5.67 3.60 2.63
C ALA A 124 4.80 2.33 2.54
N LEU A 125 3.52 2.40 2.89
CA LEU A 125 2.60 1.27 2.76
C LEU A 125 1.23 1.70 2.19
N ILE A 126 0.48 2.51 2.95
CA ILE A 126 -0.85 3.01 2.57
C ILE A 126 -0.84 4.54 2.61
N GLY A 127 -1.13 5.19 1.48
CA GLY A 127 -1.11 6.66 1.39
C GLY A 127 -2.18 7.32 2.26
N PHE A 128 -3.40 6.79 2.29
CA PHE A 128 -4.50 7.32 3.12
C PHE A 128 -5.60 6.30 3.37
N VAL A 129 -6.21 6.35 4.56
CA VAL A 129 -7.35 5.49 4.94
C VAL A 129 -8.59 6.37 5.17
N THR A 130 -9.73 5.96 4.62
CA THR A 130 -11.02 6.66 4.76
C THR A 130 -12.19 5.69 5.00
N ALA A 131 -13.28 6.16 5.62
CA ALA A 131 -14.47 5.37 5.99
C ALA A 131 -15.77 6.22 5.93
N PRO A 132 -16.96 5.63 5.69
CA PRO A 132 -18.21 6.34 5.38
C PRO A 132 -18.82 7.24 6.49
N ASN A 133 -18.18 7.41 7.64
CA ASN A 133 -18.70 8.13 8.83
C ASN A 133 -17.63 8.99 9.54
N GLU A 134 -16.60 9.46 8.81
CA GLU A 134 -15.58 10.43 9.24
C GLU A 134 -15.32 10.52 10.76
N LYS A 135 -14.64 9.52 11.31
CA LYS A 135 -13.86 9.66 12.56
C LYS A 135 -12.41 9.17 12.45
N TYR A 136 -12.03 8.64 11.29
CA TYR A 136 -10.73 8.01 11.04
C TYR A 136 -10.10 8.45 9.71
N GLY A 137 -10.18 9.74 9.37
CA GLY A 137 -9.29 10.33 8.38
C GLY A 137 -7.88 10.43 8.95
N ARG A 138 -7.19 9.29 9.09
CA ARG A 138 -5.80 9.24 9.52
C ARG A 138 -4.95 8.91 8.31
N SER A 139 -4.01 9.79 7.98
CA SER A 139 -2.81 9.33 7.30
C SER A 139 -2.20 8.30 8.23
N VAL A 140 -2.02 7.08 7.72
CA VAL A 140 -1.23 6.08 8.41
C VAL A 140 0.22 6.44 8.09
N GLU A 141 0.64 7.57 8.68
CA GLU A 141 1.92 8.23 8.49
C GLU A 141 2.98 7.41 9.20
N TYR A 142 3.63 6.54 8.44
CA TYR A 142 4.90 5.96 8.82
C TYR A 142 5.94 6.56 7.88
N THR A 143 6.26 7.82 8.12
CA THR A 143 7.45 8.43 7.54
C THR A 143 8.64 7.80 8.24
N LEU A 144 9.35 6.90 7.57
CA LEU A 144 10.72 6.59 7.95
C LEU A 144 11.67 6.96 6.82
N ASP A 145 12.56 7.88 7.18
CA ASP A 145 13.87 8.00 6.58
C ASP A 145 14.49 6.60 6.55
N LYS A 146 14.73 6.08 5.34
CA LYS A 146 15.48 4.86 5.04
C LYS A 146 15.30 3.72 6.05
N ASN A 147 14.21 2.96 5.96
CA ASN A 147 14.16 1.51 6.15
C ASN A 147 12.71 1.01 6.08
N THR A 148 12.53 -0.17 5.46
CA THR A 148 11.28 -0.88 5.10
C THR A 148 10.11 -0.77 6.07
N LEU A 149 8.87 -0.83 5.56
CA LEU A 149 7.66 -1.00 6.38
C LEU A 149 7.02 -2.37 6.18
N PHE A 150 6.56 -2.97 7.28
CA PHE A 150 5.75 -4.18 7.29
C PHE A 150 4.41 -3.89 7.95
N ALA A 151 3.31 -4.27 7.31
CA ALA A 151 2.02 -4.35 7.99
C ALA A 151 1.73 -5.79 8.38
N VAL A 152 1.43 -5.98 9.66
CA VAL A 152 0.79 -7.17 10.19
C VAL A 152 -0.48 -6.69 10.88
N SER A 153 -1.62 -6.75 10.21
CA SER A 153 -2.91 -6.59 10.89
C SER A 153 -3.37 -7.91 11.49
N ASP A 154 -3.85 -7.87 12.72
CA ASP A 154 -4.72 -8.90 13.29
C ASP A 154 -6.21 -8.47 13.15
N GLU A 155 -7.10 -9.28 13.73
CA GLU A 155 -8.56 -9.14 13.67
C GLU A 155 -9.09 -7.81 14.24
N ASN A 156 -8.25 -7.05 14.96
CA ASN A 156 -8.65 -5.90 15.78
C ASN A 156 -8.09 -4.55 15.30
N GLY A 157 -7.37 -4.49 14.17
CA GLY A 157 -6.91 -3.23 13.59
C GLY A 157 -5.67 -3.30 12.70
N ILE A 158 -5.32 -2.18 12.06
CA ILE A 158 -4.08 -2.04 11.28
C ILE A 158 -2.93 -1.74 12.26
N TYR A 159 -2.12 -2.75 12.58
CA TYR A 159 -0.86 -2.58 13.28
C TYR A 159 0.28 -2.60 12.25
N VAL A 160 1.17 -1.62 12.33
CA VAL A 160 2.37 -1.55 11.50
C VAL A 160 3.57 -1.65 12.41
N THR A 161 4.37 -2.67 12.16
CA THR A 161 5.67 -2.84 12.81
C THR A 161 6.69 -2.17 11.91
N LEU A 162 7.45 -1.23 12.47
CA LEU A 162 8.64 -0.72 11.82
C LEU A 162 9.70 -1.83 11.90
N VAL A 163 10.14 -2.32 10.75
CA VAL A 163 11.14 -3.38 10.67
C VAL A 163 12.13 -2.97 9.59
N THR A 164 13.40 -2.99 9.91
CA THR A 164 14.40 -2.35 9.06
C THR A 164 14.64 -3.11 7.76
N ALA A 165 15.33 -2.47 6.79
CA ALA A 165 15.80 -3.19 5.61
C ALA A 165 16.79 -4.32 5.97
N PHE A 166 17.46 -4.20 7.11
CA PHE A 166 18.29 -5.27 7.66
C PHE A 166 17.43 -6.41 8.20
N ASP A 167 16.34 -6.12 8.91
CA ASP A 167 15.46 -7.14 9.46
C ASP A 167 14.81 -8.00 8.36
N LEU A 168 14.49 -7.41 7.21
CA LEU A 168 14.02 -8.13 5.99
C LEU A 168 14.92 -9.27 5.53
N LEU A 169 16.18 -9.31 5.95
CA LEU A 169 17.16 -10.30 5.50
C LEU A 169 17.16 -11.57 6.35
N TYR A 170 16.33 -11.64 7.40
CA TYR A 170 16.32 -12.76 8.33
C TYR A 170 14.89 -13.28 8.54
N GLU A 171 14.62 -14.53 8.16
CA GLU A 171 13.32 -15.19 8.37
C GLU A 171 12.80 -15.08 9.82
N SER A 172 13.69 -15.11 10.82
CA SER A 172 13.33 -15.02 12.24
C SER A 172 12.66 -13.71 12.64
N THR A 173 12.82 -12.64 11.87
CA THR A 173 12.19 -11.33 12.13
C THR A 173 10.82 -11.22 11.46
N LEU A 174 10.48 -12.16 10.57
CA LEU A 174 9.34 -12.10 9.65
C LEU A 174 8.18 -12.98 10.11
N GLN A 175 7.71 -12.72 11.33
CA GLN A 175 6.61 -13.48 11.92
C GLN A 175 5.35 -13.39 11.04
N GLY A 176 4.73 -14.55 10.78
CA GLY A 176 3.54 -14.69 9.96
C GLY A 176 3.79 -15.02 8.48
N PHE A 177 5.01 -14.82 7.98
CA PHE A 177 5.39 -15.22 6.63
C PHE A 177 5.61 -16.75 6.56
N ASP A 178 4.92 -17.41 5.64
CA ASP A 178 5.08 -18.84 5.42
C ASP A 178 6.26 -19.15 4.50
N PHE A 179 7.44 -19.35 5.09
CA PHE A 179 8.65 -19.79 4.38
C PHE A 179 8.66 -21.28 4.01
N SER A 180 7.68 -22.05 4.47
CA SER A 180 7.53 -23.44 4.07
C SER A 180 6.89 -23.58 2.68
N LEU A 181 5.94 -22.69 2.34
CA LEU A 181 5.18 -22.78 1.09
C LEU A 181 5.24 -21.54 0.19
N VAL A 182 5.31 -20.34 0.76
CA VAL A 182 5.08 -19.09 -0.01
C VAL A 182 6.39 -18.37 -0.28
N TRP A 183 7.19 -18.14 0.75
CA TRP A 183 8.33 -17.24 0.72
C TRP A 183 9.68 -17.98 0.67
N LYS A 184 10.66 -17.36 0.03
CA LYS A 184 12.09 -17.65 0.18
C LYS A 184 12.84 -16.34 0.42
N MET A 185 13.98 -16.41 1.09
CA MET A 185 14.83 -15.23 1.26
C MET A 185 15.48 -14.86 -0.08
N GLY A 186 15.32 -13.61 -0.50
CA GLY A 186 16.06 -12.98 -1.59
C GLY A 186 17.11 -12.01 -1.05
N GLU A 187 17.86 -11.38 -1.96
CA GLU A 187 18.98 -10.49 -1.61
C GLU A 187 18.55 -9.20 -0.88
N SER A 188 17.30 -8.78 -1.04
CA SER A 188 16.79 -7.52 -0.47
C SER A 188 15.48 -7.69 0.30
N GLY A 189 15.16 -8.93 0.69
CA GLY A 189 13.91 -9.28 1.36
C GLY A 189 13.30 -10.59 0.84
N PRO A 190 12.19 -11.04 1.44
CA PRO A 190 11.52 -12.29 1.07
C PRO A 190 10.82 -12.13 -0.29
N VAL A 191 11.01 -13.09 -1.19
CA VAL A 191 10.36 -13.16 -2.51
C VAL A 191 9.55 -14.45 -2.60
N PHE A 192 8.65 -14.59 -3.58
CA PHE A 192 7.91 -15.84 -3.69
C PHE A 192 8.82 -16.99 -4.14
N LYS A 193 8.52 -18.21 -3.68
CA LYS A 193 9.30 -19.40 -4.06
C LYS A 193 9.29 -19.68 -5.56
N TRP A 194 8.19 -19.33 -6.23
CA TRP A 194 7.96 -19.53 -7.66
C TRP A 194 8.44 -18.36 -8.54
N GLU A 195 9.13 -17.37 -7.96
CA GLU A 195 9.91 -16.39 -8.71
C GLU A 195 11.32 -16.89 -9.00
#